data_AF-E6SU82-F1
#
_entry.id   AF-E6SU82-F1
#
_cell.length_a   1.000
_cell.length_b   1.000
_cell.length_c   1.000
_cell.angle_alpha   90.00
_cell.angle_beta   90.00
_cell.angle_gamma   90.00
#
_symmetry.space_group_name_H-M   'P 1'
#
loop_
_entity.id
_entity.type
_entity.pdbx_description
1 polymer ?
#
loop_
_entity_poly.entity_id
_entity_poly.type
_entity_poly.pdbx_seq_one_letter_code
_entity_poly.pdbx_strand_id
1 'polypeptide(L)'
;MNKNDEWLAIPGFPRYKINRNNGAVISTCRGKIQYISTKRNAVTMSTEVGLRVRSTPARVLYSSIHGINIRDIPSKAVIRMNEAGEPELISRERLNRDIIDILRSSTPRVDVLQEYKKSIEFIELVLSCYKSGDFAPIVSKIQNMKGLVTNYVKKRFLLSDEYSLDMVWYAVSELALDDIVNKKRMIPMLEYYLKAISRSYVAKKRLYLRREKSIDDPNDYTMDIYR
;
A
#
# COMPACT_ATOMS: atom_id res chain seq x y z
N MET A 1 -34.54 -15.36 5.37
CA MET A 1 -34.43 -14.04 4.71
C MET A 1 -35.30 -13.09 5.51
N ASN A 2 -34.75 -11.99 6.01
CA ASN A 2 -35.55 -11.01 6.76
C ASN A 2 -36.51 -10.32 5.79
N LYS A 3 -37.72 -9.95 6.25
CA LYS A 3 -38.76 -9.30 5.44
C LYS A 3 -38.34 -7.93 4.84
N ASN A 4 -37.19 -7.38 5.25
CA ASN A 4 -36.71 -6.05 4.84
C ASN A 4 -35.53 -6.11 3.84
N ASP A 5 -35.13 -7.29 3.36
CA ASP A 5 -34.03 -7.41 2.39
C ASP A 5 -34.52 -7.12 0.96
N GLU A 6 -34.26 -5.91 0.46
CA GLU A 6 -34.54 -5.54 -0.93
C GLU A 6 -33.45 -6.10 -1.85
N TRP A 7 -33.78 -7.14 -2.64
CA TRP A 7 -32.87 -7.78 -3.58
C TRP A 7 -33.11 -7.30 -5.01
N LEU A 8 -32.16 -6.54 -5.54
CA LEU A 8 -32.22 -5.98 -6.89
C LEU A 8 -31.62 -6.94 -7.92
N ALA A 9 -32.24 -7.01 -9.10
CA ALA A 9 -31.69 -7.73 -10.24
C ALA A 9 -30.48 -6.97 -10.81
N ILE A 10 -29.48 -7.70 -11.28
CA ILE A 10 -28.27 -7.12 -11.86
C ILE A 10 -28.36 -7.20 -13.40
N PRO A 11 -28.47 -6.06 -14.12
CA PRO A 11 -28.60 -6.06 -15.57
C PRO A 11 -27.43 -6.78 -16.27
N GLY A 12 -27.75 -7.71 -17.16
CA GLY A 12 -26.78 -8.57 -17.85
C GLY A 12 -26.30 -9.80 -17.05
N PHE A 13 -26.78 -9.98 -15.82
CA PHE A 13 -26.44 -11.09 -14.94
C PHE A 13 -27.71 -11.69 -14.28
N PRO A 14 -28.58 -12.37 -15.05
CA PRO A 14 -29.92 -12.78 -14.60
C PRO A 14 -29.91 -13.79 -13.44
N ARG A 15 -28.80 -14.51 -13.24
CA ARG A 15 -28.62 -15.46 -12.13
C ARG A 15 -28.10 -14.82 -10.85
N TYR A 16 -27.99 -13.50 -10.80
CA TYR A 16 -27.38 -12.78 -9.69
C TYR A 16 -28.31 -11.67 -9.20
N LYS A 17 -28.28 -11.43 -7.89
CA LYS A 17 -29.00 -10.32 -7.25
C LYS A 17 -28.11 -9.65 -6.21
N ILE A 18 -28.27 -8.36 -6.02
CA ILE A 18 -27.59 -7.59 -4.98
C ILE A 18 -28.59 -7.08 -3.95
N ASN A 19 -28.26 -7.21 -2.68
CA ASN A 19 -29.06 -6.64 -1.59
C ASN A 19 -28.76 -5.15 -1.50
N ARG A 20 -29.81 -4.34 -1.51
CA ARG A 20 -29.71 -2.87 -1.46
C ARG A 20 -29.07 -2.38 -0.17
N ASN A 21 -29.40 -2.99 0.96
CA ASN A 21 -29.07 -2.50 2.29
C ASN A 21 -27.64 -2.84 2.73
N ASN A 22 -27.11 -3.99 2.31
CA ASN A 22 -25.81 -4.47 2.77
C ASN A 22 -24.82 -4.78 1.63
N GLY A 23 -25.22 -4.60 0.36
CA GLY A 23 -24.36 -4.84 -0.80
C GLY A 23 -23.96 -6.30 -1.01
N ALA A 24 -24.55 -7.24 -0.27
CA ALA A 24 -24.30 -8.66 -0.45
C ALA A 24 -24.83 -9.10 -1.81
N VAL A 25 -24.04 -9.89 -2.53
CA VAL A 25 -24.45 -10.46 -3.82
C VAL A 25 -24.75 -11.93 -3.63
N ILE A 26 -25.88 -12.36 -4.16
CA ILE A 26 -26.26 -13.77 -4.24
C ILE A 26 -26.26 -14.25 -5.68
N SER A 27 -25.97 -15.52 -5.85
CA SER A 27 -26.18 -16.28 -7.08
C SER A 27 -27.32 -17.28 -6.87
N THR A 28 -28.20 -17.40 -7.86
CA THR A 28 -29.23 -18.45 -7.94
C THR A 28 -28.84 -19.57 -8.92
N CYS A 29 -27.57 -19.63 -9.33
CA CYS A 29 -27.07 -20.71 -10.18
C CYS A 29 -27.40 -22.09 -9.58
N ARG A 30 -27.88 -23.02 -10.42
CA ARG A 30 -28.25 -24.39 -10.03
C ARG A 30 -29.41 -24.50 -9.02
N GLY A 31 -30.31 -23.52 -8.99
CA GLY A 31 -31.53 -23.57 -8.19
C GLY A 31 -31.33 -23.39 -6.68
N LYS A 32 -30.12 -23.00 -6.24
CA LYS A 32 -29.81 -22.69 -4.84
C LYS A 32 -29.31 -21.26 -4.71
N ILE A 33 -29.73 -20.58 -3.64
CA ILE A 33 -29.22 -19.26 -3.27
C ILE A 33 -27.84 -19.44 -2.63
N GLN A 34 -26.83 -18.78 -3.18
CA GLN A 34 -25.46 -18.79 -2.66
C GLN A 34 -24.93 -17.37 -2.51
N TYR A 35 -24.43 -17.02 -1.34
CA TYR A 35 -23.74 -15.75 -1.11
C TYR A 35 -22.37 -15.77 -1.79
N ILE A 36 -22.06 -14.72 -2.54
CA ILE A 36 -20.79 -14.58 -3.22
C ILE A 36 -19.79 -13.92 -2.28
N SER A 37 -18.64 -14.57 -2.11
CA SER A 37 -17.53 -14.02 -1.35
C SER A 37 -16.98 -12.76 -2.01
N THR A 38 -16.88 -11.68 -1.23
CA THR A 38 -16.29 -10.40 -1.61
C THR A 38 -14.77 -10.38 -1.36
N LYS A 39 -14.02 -11.26 -2.02
CA LYS A 39 -12.55 -11.25 -1.91
C LYS A 39 -11.97 -9.95 -2.48
N ARG A 40 -11.16 -9.23 -1.68
CA ARG A 40 -10.53 -7.94 -2.05
C ARG A 40 -11.57 -6.89 -2.51
N ASN A 41 -12.71 -6.82 -1.82
CA ASN A 41 -13.82 -5.90 -2.11
C ASN A 41 -14.34 -5.97 -3.56
N ALA A 42 -14.34 -7.17 -4.13
CA ALA A 42 -14.81 -7.41 -5.49
C ALA A 42 -15.70 -8.65 -5.53
N VAL A 43 -16.69 -8.60 -6.42
CA VAL A 43 -17.61 -9.69 -6.73
C VAL A 43 -17.32 -10.15 -8.15
N THR A 44 -17.28 -11.47 -8.35
CA THR A 44 -17.13 -12.07 -9.68
C THR A 44 -18.44 -12.72 -10.09
N MET A 45 -18.96 -12.34 -11.24
CA MET A 45 -20.23 -12.81 -11.77
C MET A 45 -20.02 -13.34 -13.19
N SER A 46 -20.76 -14.38 -13.56
CA SER A 46 -20.71 -14.96 -14.91
C SER A 46 -21.98 -14.60 -15.68
N THR A 47 -21.81 -14.18 -16.91
CA THR A 47 -22.92 -14.06 -17.87
C THR A 47 -23.43 -15.44 -18.29
N GLU A 48 -24.54 -15.49 -19.02
CA GLU A 48 -25.10 -16.76 -19.54
C GLU A 48 -24.15 -17.48 -20.50
N VAL A 49 -23.36 -16.72 -21.27
CA VAL A 49 -22.33 -17.23 -22.20
C VAL A 49 -21.02 -17.62 -21.48
N GLY A 50 -21.00 -17.61 -20.15
CA GLY A 50 -19.84 -18.03 -19.36
C GLY A 50 -18.75 -16.96 -19.18
N LEU A 51 -18.90 -15.77 -19.78
CA LEU A 51 -17.95 -14.67 -19.59
C LEU A 51 -18.00 -14.19 -18.13
N ARG A 52 -16.84 -14.19 -17.46
CA ARG A 52 -16.68 -13.73 -16.08
C ARG A 52 -16.37 -12.23 -16.04
N VAL A 53 -17.10 -11.51 -15.21
CA VAL A 53 -16.92 -10.08 -14.95
C VAL A 53 -16.67 -9.87 -13.47
N ARG A 54 -15.59 -9.16 -13.15
CA ARG A 54 -15.21 -8.77 -11.79
C ARG A 54 -15.52 -7.28 -11.60
N SER A 55 -16.26 -6.95 -10.55
CA SER A 55 -16.67 -5.57 -10.25
C SER A 55 -16.75 -5.32 -8.74
N THR A 56 -16.80 -4.06 -8.33
CA THR A 56 -16.98 -3.68 -6.90
C THR A 56 -18.47 -3.66 -6.53
N PRO A 57 -18.83 -3.92 -5.26
CA PRO A 57 -20.22 -3.87 -4.80
C PRO A 57 -20.93 -2.55 -5.15
N ALA A 58 -20.25 -1.40 -4.96
CA ALA A 58 -20.80 -0.08 -5.30
C ALA A 58 -21.19 0.04 -6.78
N ARG A 59 -20.35 -0.48 -7.69
CA ARG A 59 -20.60 -0.45 -9.13
C ARG A 59 -21.71 -1.42 -9.55
N VAL A 60 -21.79 -2.56 -8.89
CA VAL A 60 -22.89 -3.54 -9.07
C VAL A 60 -24.22 -2.95 -8.60
N LEU A 61 -24.22 -2.29 -7.45
CA LEU A 61 -25.42 -1.65 -6.89
C LEU A 61 -25.89 -0.49 -7.76
N TYR A 62 -24.96 0.37 -8.20
CA TYR A 62 -25.25 1.46 -9.15
C TYR A 62 -25.90 0.95 -10.44
N SER A 63 -25.33 -0.11 -11.03
CA SER A 63 -25.87 -0.79 -12.20
C SER A 63 -27.31 -1.28 -11.97
N SER A 64 -27.57 -1.87 -10.81
CA SER A 64 -28.87 -2.43 -10.46
C SER A 64 -29.92 -1.36 -10.21
N ILE A 65 -29.55 -0.26 -9.55
CA ILE A 65 -30.44 0.89 -9.28
C ILE A 65 -30.80 1.63 -10.57
N HIS A 66 -29.83 1.83 -11.48
CA HIS A 66 -30.03 2.60 -12.70
C HIS A 66 -30.41 1.76 -13.93
N GLY A 67 -30.51 0.44 -13.80
CA GLY A 67 -30.86 -0.45 -14.91
C GLY A 67 -29.81 -0.53 -16.03
N ILE A 68 -28.56 -0.12 -15.76
CA ILE A 68 -27.47 -0.10 -16.75
C ILE A 68 -26.66 -1.38 -16.61
N ASN A 69 -26.34 -2.08 -17.70
CA ASN A 69 -25.44 -3.24 -17.65
C ASN A 69 -24.03 -2.79 -17.26
N ILE A 70 -23.42 -3.51 -16.30
CA ILE A 70 -22.10 -3.18 -15.72
C ILE A 70 -21.02 -3.00 -16.80
N ARG A 71 -21.13 -3.76 -17.89
CA ARG A 71 -20.19 -3.73 -19.03
C ARG A 71 -20.24 -2.43 -19.81
N ASP A 72 -21.37 -1.72 -19.76
CA ASP A 72 -21.60 -0.46 -20.48
C ASP A 72 -21.15 0.75 -19.65
N ILE A 73 -20.97 0.57 -18.34
CA ILE A 73 -20.38 1.60 -17.49
C ILE A 73 -18.90 1.72 -17.88
N PRO A 74 -18.40 2.92 -18.27
CA PRO A 74 -17.00 3.10 -18.65
C PRO A 74 -16.05 2.66 -17.53
N SER A 75 -15.01 1.88 -17.84
CA SER A 75 -14.03 1.40 -16.84
C SER A 75 -13.39 2.53 -16.03
N LYS A 76 -13.31 3.72 -16.63
CA LYS A 76 -12.78 4.95 -16.02
C LYS A 76 -13.77 5.67 -15.09
N ALA A 77 -15.04 5.30 -15.04
CA ALA A 77 -16.03 5.90 -14.15
C ALA A 77 -15.76 5.49 -12.70
N VAL A 78 -15.73 6.45 -11.78
CA VAL A 78 -15.46 6.22 -10.37
C VAL A 78 -16.80 6.16 -9.62
N ILE A 79 -17.13 4.99 -9.08
CA ILE A 79 -18.37 4.78 -8.34
C ILE A 79 -18.03 4.33 -6.92
N ARG A 80 -18.54 5.04 -5.91
CA ARG A 80 -18.32 4.76 -4.49
C ARG A 80 -19.64 4.78 -3.74
N MET A 81 -19.66 4.14 -2.56
CA MET A 81 -20.76 4.31 -1.61
C MET A 81 -20.57 5.65 -0.90
N ASN A 82 -21.62 6.44 -0.80
CA ASN A 82 -21.66 7.63 0.05
C ASN A 82 -21.93 7.23 1.52
N GLU A 83 -21.96 8.23 2.41
CA GLU A 83 -22.22 8.02 3.85
C GLU A 83 -23.63 7.45 4.13
N ALA A 84 -24.59 7.68 3.23
CA ALA A 84 -25.93 7.12 3.30
C ALA A 84 -26.02 5.67 2.77
N GLY A 85 -24.90 5.08 2.33
CA GLY A 85 -24.87 3.73 1.77
C GLY A 85 -25.41 3.62 0.34
N GLU A 86 -25.59 4.74 -0.36
CA GLU A 86 -26.05 4.76 -1.75
C GLU A 86 -24.86 4.91 -2.70
N PRO A 87 -24.86 4.23 -3.86
CA PRO A 87 -23.76 4.34 -4.81
C PRO A 87 -23.87 5.63 -5.62
N GLU A 88 -22.80 6.43 -5.63
CA GLU A 88 -22.71 7.67 -6.40
C GLU A 88 -21.58 7.61 -7.42
N LEU A 89 -21.84 8.19 -8.60
CA LEU A 89 -20.81 8.48 -9.59
C LEU A 89 -20.08 9.76 -9.18
N ILE A 90 -18.79 9.66 -8.94
CA ILE A 90 -17.95 10.80 -8.54
C ILE A 90 -16.93 11.15 -9.61
N SER A 91 -16.53 12.42 -9.63
CA SER A 91 -15.44 12.88 -10.49
C SER A 91 -14.08 12.41 -9.96
N ARG A 92 -13.08 12.33 -10.84
CA ARG A 92 -11.69 12.01 -10.44
C ARG A 92 -11.12 13.07 -9.51
N GLU A 93 -11.50 14.33 -9.71
CA GLU A 93 -11.06 15.47 -8.93
C GLU A 93 -11.60 15.39 -7.49
N ARG A 94 -12.85 14.96 -7.30
CA ARG A 94 -13.41 14.68 -5.97
C ARG A 94 -12.65 13.53 -5.30
N LEU A 95 -12.46 12.42 -6.01
CA LEU A 95 -11.68 11.28 -5.50
C LEU A 95 -10.28 11.71 -5.04
N ASN A 96 -9.57 12.50 -5.85
CA ASN A 96 -8.22 12.95 -5.54
C ASN A 96 -8.20 13.86 -4.31
N ARG A 97 -9.19 14.76 -4.16
CA ARG A 97 -9.32 15.59 -2.96
C ARG A 97 -9.52 14.74 -1.71
N ASP A 98 -10.45 13.78 -1.76
CA ASP A 98 -10.69 12.87 -0.63
C ASP A 98 -9.41 12.10 -0.23
N ILE A 99 -8.65 11.61 -1.22
CA ILE A 99 -7.36 10.94 -0.98
C ILE A 99 -6.37 11.91 -0.33
N ILE A 100 -6.25 13.13 -0.83
CA ILE A 100 -5.35 14.16 -0.26
C ILE A 100 -5.74 14.46 1.19
N ASP A 101 -7.02 14.60 1.48
CA ASP A 101 -7.49 14.92 2.83
C ASP A 101 -7.29 13.75 3.81
N ILE A 102 -7.49 12.51 3.37
CA ILE A 102 -7.13 11.31 4.12
C ILE A 102 -5.61 11.28 4.39
N LEU A 103 -4.79 11.57 3.38
CA LEU A 103 -3.33 11.60 3.55
C LEU A 103 -2.89 12.70 4.51
N ARG A 104 -3.50 13.89 4.45
CA ARG A 104 -3.21 15.01 5.35
C ARG A 104 -3.62 14.72 6.79
N SER A 105 -4.80 14.14 7.01
CA SER A 105 -5.30 13.80 8.34
C SER A 105 -4.56 12.63 9.00
N SER A 106 -4.07 11.69 8.20
CA SER A 106 -3.30 10.53 8.68
C SER A 106 -1.81 10.78 8.88
N THR A 107 -1.28 11.92 8.40
CA THR A 107 0.12 12.29 8.62
C THR A 107 0.24 12.90 10.03
N PRO A 108 1.02 12.29 10.94
CA PRO A 108 1.24 12.88 12.26
C PRO A 108 1.81 14.29 12.11
N ARG A 109 1.31 15.24 12.90
CA ARG A 109 1.87 16.61 12.92
C ARG A 109 3.33 16.52 13.35
N VAL A 110 4.23 16.71 12.39
CA VAL A 110 5.67 16.81 12.65
C VAL A 110 5.96 18.24 13.10
N ASP A 111 6.76 18.41 14.14
CA ASP A 111 7.32 19.72 14.48
C ASP A 111 8.35 20.10 13.42
N VAL A 112 7.88 20.81 12.39
CA VAL A 112 8.67 21.23 11.23
C VAL A 112 9.87 22.08 11.66
N LEU A 113 9.71 22.95 12.67
CA LEU A 113 10.79 23.80 13.15
C LEU A 113 11.89 22.95 13.78
N GLN A 114 11.52 21.95 14.56
CA GLN A 114 12.50 21.04 15.17
C GLN A 114 13.21 20.18 14.13
N GLU A 115 12.53 19.74 13.07
CA GLU A 115 13.16 19.00 11.97
C GLU A 115 14.17 19.86 11.20
N TYR A 116 13.86 21.13 10.92
CA TYR A 116 14.82 22.05 10.33
C TYR A 116 16.04 22.27 11.23
N LYS A 117 15.85 22.45 12.55
CA LYS A 117 16.97 22.57 13.49
C LYS A 117 17.88 21.35 13.47
N LYS A 118 17.32 20.13 13.52
CA LYS A 118 18.10 18.88 13.40
C LYS A 118 18.88 18.81 12.08
N SER A 119 18.29 19.30 10.99
CA SER A 119 18.95 19.32 9.68
C SER A 119 20.14 20.28 9.67
N ILE A 120 19.96 21.49 10.20
CA ILE A 120 21.03 22.49 10.32
C ILE A 120 22.18 21.94 11.16
N GLU A 121 21.89 21.42 12.36
CA GLU A 121 22.89 20.81 13.26
C GLU A 121 23.69 19.70 12.56
N PHE A 122 23.02 18.85 11.77
CA PHE A 122 23.71 17.78 11.05
C PHE A 122 24.57 18.31 9.90
N ILE A 123 24.10 19.30 9.15
CA ILE A 123 24.87 19.93 8.07
C ILE A 123 26.12 20.60 8.66
N GLU A 124 26.00 21.33 9.76
CA GLU A 124 27.13 21.95 10.45
C GLU A 124 28.15 20.92 10.91
N LEU A 125 27.70 19.79 11.46
CA LEU A 125 28.56 18.66 11.82
C LEU A 125 29.35 18.14 10.61
N VAL A 126 28.67 17.85 9.49
CA VAL A 126 29.31 17.34 8.27
C VAL A 126 30.34 18.34 7.74
N LEU A 127 30.01 19.63 7.72
CA LEU A 127 30.93 20.69 7.29
C LEU A 127 32.15 20.78 8.21
N SER A 128 31.97 20.62 9.52
CA SER A 128 33.09 20.62 10.48
C SER A 128 34.05 19.44 10.23
N CYS A 129 33.52 18.24 9.98
CA CYS A 129 34.30 17.05 9.65
C CYS A 129 35.04 17.19 8.32
N TYR A 130 34.43 17.83 7.31
CA TYR A 130 35.12 18.11 6.04
C TYR A 130 36.28 19.09 6.18
N LYS A 131 36.21 20.01 7.14
CA LYS A 131 37.30 20.95 7.42
C LYS A 131 38.42 20.31 8.23
N SER A 132 38.07 19.51 9.24
CA SER A 132 39.06 18.87 10.13
C SER A 132 39.68 17.60 9.55
N GLY A 133 38.98 16.92 8.63
CA GLY A 133 39.33 15.57 8.18
C GLY A 133 38.96 14.46 9.16
N ASP A 134 38.45 14.81 10.36
CA ASP A 134 38.02 13.85 11.38
C ASP A 134 36.53 13.53 11.23
N PHE A 135 36.24 12.28 10.89
CA PHE A 135 34.88 11.76 10.71
C PHE A 135 34.38 10.91 11.89
N ALA A 136 35.15 10.76 12.97
CA ALA A 136 34.70 10.05 14.17
C ALA A 136 33.35 10.57 14.71
N PRO A 137 33.06 11.89 14.70
CA PRO A 137 31.74 12.40 15.10
C PRO A 137 30.59 11.88 14.22
N ILE A 138 30.81 11.75 12.90
CA ILE A 138 29.82 11.21 11.96
C ILE A 138 29.61 9.72 12.22
N VAL A 139 30.68 8.95 12.42
CA VAL A 139 30.60 7.52 12.76
C VAL A 139 29.76 7.32 14.02
N SER A 140 30.05 8.07 15.09
CA SER A 140 29.27 8.02 16.33
C SER A 140 27.80 8.38 16.11
N LYS A 141 27.52 9.46 15.37
CA LYS A 141 26.15 9.87 15.04
C LYS A 141 25.39 8.79 14.26
N ILE A 142 26.04 8.11 13.30
CA ILE A 142 25.45 6.99 12.56
C ILE A 142 25.17 5.82 13.52
N GLN A 143 26.15 5.38 14.33
CA GLN A 143 25.95 4.25 15.24
C GLN A 143 24.81 4.46 16.23
N ASN A 144 24.62 5.68 16.73
CA ASN A 144 23.51 6.04 17.61
C ASN A 144 22.13 5.91 16.95
N MET A 145 22.05 5.78 15.61
CA MET A 145 20.79 5.60 14.87
C MET A 145 20.38 4.13 14.70
N LYS A 146 21.21 3.15 15.13
CA LYS A 146 20.95 1.71 14.93
C LYS A 146 19.55 1.31 15.37
N GLY A 147 19.19 1.59 16.63
CA GLY A 147 17.89 1.20 17.20
C GLY A 147 16.69 1.83 16.48
N LEU A 148 16.83 3.05 15.97
CA LEU A 148 15.78 3.73 15.22
C LEU A 148 15.57 3.06 13.85
N VAL A 149 16.66 2.76 13.15
CA VAL A 149 16.62 2.15 11.82
C VAL A 149 16.15 0.70 11.87
N THR A 150 16.65 -0.11 12.81
CA THR A 150 16.21 -1.50 12.98
C THR A 150 14.74 -1.58 13.35
N ASN A 151 14.25 -0.72 14.24
CA ASN A 151 12.81 -0.65 14.56
C ASN A 151 11.96 -0.24 13.36
N TYR A 152 12.43 0.72 12.55
CA TYR A 152 11.76 1.09 11.31
C TYR A 152 11.68 -0.08 10.33
N VAL A 153 12.79 -0.79 10.12
CA VAL A 153 12.85 -1.96 9.23
C VAL A 153 11.91 -3.06 9.73
N LYS A 154 11.95 -3.37 11.03
CA LYS A 154 11.09 -4.37 11.67
C LYS A 154 9.62 -4.07 11.45
N LYS A 155 9.17 -2.85 11.75
CA LYS A 155 7.76 -2.44 11.58
C LYS A 155 7.33 -2.39 10.12
N ARG A 156 8.17 -1.85 9.23
CA ARG A 156 7.81 -1.61 7.83
C ARG A 156 7.85 -2.87 6.97
N PHE A 157 8.78 -3.78 7.24
CA PHE A 157 9.03 -4.94 6.39
C PHE A 157 8.66 -6.26 7.05
N LEU A 158 8.21 -6.23 8.31
CA LEU A 158 7.91 -7.42 9.11
C LEU A 158 9.12 -8.37 9.22
N LEU A 159 10.33 -7.80 9.22
CA LEU A 159 11.59 -8.52 9.41
C LEU A 159 11.89 -8.54 10.91
N SER A 160 11.84 -9.71 11.52
CA SER A 160 12.07 -9.89 12.96
C SER A 160 13.34 -10.62 13.31
N ASP A 161 14.03 -11.23 12.33
CA ASP A 161 15.26 -11.96 12.57
C ASP A 161 16.43 -10.99 12.81
N GLU A 162 17.13 -11.20 13.91
CA GLU A 162 18.21 -10.31 14.38
C GLU A 162 19.35 -10.23 13.36
N TYR A 163 19.72 -11.37 12.78
CA TYR A 163 20.74 -11.44 11.73
C TYR A 163 20.41 -10.56 10.52
N SER A 164 19.21 -10.63 9.94
CA SER A 164 18.88 -9.76 8.80
C SER A 164 18.77 -8.30 9.21
N LEU A 165 18.31 -8.00 10.43
CA LEU A 165 18.27 -6.62 10.91
C LEU A 165 19.68 -6.03 11.03
N ASP A 166 20.64 -6.81 11.54
CA ASP A 166 22.04 -6.43 11.61
C ASP A 166 22.69 -6.32 10.23
N MET A 167 22.41 -7.25 9.31
CA MET A 167 22.90 -7.16 7.93
C MET A 167 22.36 -5.93 7.19
N VAL A 168 21.09 -5.57 7.42
CA VAL A 168 20.52 -4.33 6.89
C VAL A 168 21.23 -3.14 7.51
N TRP A 169 21.41 -3.13 8.84
CA TRP A 169 22.08 -2.04 9.55
C TRP A 169 23.52 -1.82 9.07
N TYR A 170 24.30 -2.89 8.97
CA TYR A 170 25.68 -2.85 8.52
C TYR A 170 25.78 -2.23 7.13
N ALA A 171 25.05 -2.79 6.16
CA ALA A 171 25.07 -2.30 4.78
C ALA A 171 24.65 -0.83 4.65
N VAL A 172 23.64 -0.37 5.40
CA VAL A 172 23.17 1.02 5.30
C VAL A 172 24.07 2.00 6.05
N SER A 173 24.64 1.60 7.18
CA SER A 173 25.54 2.45 7.95
C SER A 173 26.87 2.67 7.22
N GLU A 174 27.42 1.62 6.59
CA GLU A 174 28.61 1.74 5.75
C GLU A 174 28.34 2.61 4.52
N LEU A 175 27.24 2.37 3.80
CA LEU A 175 26.90 3.18 2.62
C LEU A 175 26.73 4.66 2.98
N ALA A 176 26.06 4.96 4.10
CA ALA A 176 25.89 6.33 4.55
C ALA A 176 27.22 6.99 4.91
N LEU A 177 28.12 6.27 5.59
CA LEU A 177 29.44 6.77 5.92
C LEU A 177 30.27 7.03 4.66
N ASP A 178 30.31 6.07 3.74
CA ASP A 178 31.00 6.18 2.45
C ASP A 178 30.49 7.36 1.62
N ASP A 179 29.17 7.54 1.52
CA ASP A 179 28.57 8.69 0.83
C ASP A 179 29.02 10.03 1.43
N ILE A 180 29.12 10.13 2.76
CA ILE A 180 29.55 11.35 3.46
C ILE A 180 31.05 11.56 3.27
N VAL A 181 31.89 10.58 3.66
CA VAL A 181 33.36 10.70 3.65
C VAL A 181 33.87 11.03 2.25
N ASN A 182 33.33 10.35 1.24
CA ASN A 182 33.74 10.52 -0.16
C ASN A 182 32.96 11.62 -0.90
N LYS A 183 32.16 12.43 -0.18
CA LYS A 183 31.42 13.58 -0.73
C LYS A 183 30.55 13.21 -1.94
N LYS A 184 29.99 11.99 -1.96
CA LYS A 184 29.24 11.47 -3.12
C LYS A 184 27.90 12.16 -3.29
N ARG A 185 27.31 12.67 -2.21
CA ARG A 185 26.02 13.37 -2.20
C ARG A 185 25.85 14.24 -0.96
N MET A 186 24.99 15.24 -1.07
CA MET A 186 24.55 16.05 0.07
C MET A 186 23.46 15.31 0.86
N ILE A 187 23.65 15.17 2.18
CA ILE A 187 22.71 14.50 3.08
C ILE A 187 22.27 15.52 4.15
N PRO A 188 21.09 16.14 4.01
CA PRO A 188 20.64 17.16 4.94
C PRO A 188 20.05 16.58 6.22
N MET A 189 19.51 15.35 6.17
CA MET A 189 18.89 14.69 7.32
C MET A 189 19.24 13.20 7.35
N LEU A 190 20.13 12.84 8.28
CA LEU A 190 20.66 11.49 8.41
C LEU A 190 19.57 10.44 8.61
N GLU A 191 18.59 10.71 9.46
CA GLU A 191 17.50 9.76 9.76
C GLU A 191 16.71 9.37 8.50
N TYR A 192 16.26 10.36 7.74
CA TYR A 192 15.50 10.12 6.53
C TYR A 192 16.34 9.43 5.46
N TYR A 193 17.62 9.80 5.37
CA TYR A 193 18.54 9.17 4.45
C TYR A 193 18.73 7.68 4.77
N LEU A 194 19.03 7.33 6.03
CA LEU A 194 19.16 5.95 6.50
C LEU A 194 17.88 5.15 6.21
N LYS A 195 16.70 5.69 6.56
CA LYS A 195 15.40 5.05 6.24
C LYS A 195 15.20 4.84 4.73
N ALA A 196 15.67 5.76 3.88
CA ALA A 196 15.54 5.66 2.43
C ALA A 196 16.44 4.57 1.85
N ILE A 197 17.70 4.52 2.25
CA ILE A 197 18.62 3.48 1.78
C ILE A 197 18.27 2.10 2.36
N SER A 198 17.73 2.00 3.59
CA SER A 198 17.19 0.74 4.13
C SER A 198 16.05 0.20 3.28
N ARG A 199 15.12 1.05 2.83
CA ARG A 199 14.04 0.62 1.93
C ARG A 199 14.58 0.04 0.64
N SER A 200 15.54 0.75 0.04
CA SER A 200 16.16 0.35 -1.22
C SER A 200 16.92 -0.96 -1.09
N TYR A 201 17.68 -1.12 0.00
CA TYR A 201 18.40 -2.35 0.30
C TYR A 201 17.47 -3.55 0.47
N VAL A 202 16.44 -3.44 1.31
CA VAL A 202 15.48 -4.54 1.53
C VAL A 202 14.73 -4.90 0.25
N ALA A 203 14.32 -3.90 -0.55
CA ALA A 203 13.66 -4.15 -1.84
C ALA A 203 14.57 -4.91 -2.82
N LYS A 204 15.84 -4.51 -2.93
CA LYS A 204 16.85 -5.19 -3.77
C LYS A 204 17.13 -6.60 -3.29
N LYS A 205 17.31 -6.82 -1.97
CA LYS A 205 17.51 -8.15 -1.38
C LYS A 205 16.33 -9.09 -1.70
N ARG A 206 15.09 -8.60 -1.59
CA ARG A 206 13.90 -9.38 -1.95
C ARG A 206 13.85 -9.72 -3.45
N LEU A 207 14.19 -8.79 -4.33
CA LEU A 207 14.25 -9.06 -5.77
C LEU A 207 15.31 -10.10 -6.12
N TYR A 208 16.47 -10.02 -5.47
CA TYR A 208 17.56 -10.98 -5.65
C TYR A 208 17.15 -12.38 -5.20
N LEU A 209 16.61 -12.53 -3.98
CA LEU A 209 16.11 -13.81 -3.48
C LEU A 209 14.97 -14.39 -4.34
N ARG A 210 14.12 -13.54 -4.92
CA ARG A 210 13.09 -14.01 -5.88
C ARG A 210 13.69 -14.55 -7.16
N ARG A 211 14.78 -13.97 -7.66
CA ARG A 211 15.48 -14.43 -8.87
C ARG A 211 16.23 -15.74 -8.64
N GLU A 212 16.87 -15.90 -7.48
CA GLU A 212 17.54 -17.15 -7.10
C GLU A 212 16.54 -18.29 -6.87
N LYS A 213 15.35 -18.00 -6.34
CA LYS A 213 14.30 -19.01 -6.08
C LYS A 213 13.48 -19.41 -7.31
N SER A 214 13.53 -18.67 -8.42
CA SER A 214 12.64 -18.90 -9.57
C SER A 214 13.19 -19.83 -10.66
N ILE A 215 14.12 -20.74 -10.33
CA ILE A 215 14.59 -21.72 -11.31
C ILE A 215 13.84 -23.05 -11.18
N ASP A 216 13.50 -23.58 -9.98
CA ASP A 216 12.93 -24.96 -9.91
C ASP A 216 12.06 -25.34 -8.67
N ASP A 217 11.45 -24.43 -7.88
CA ASP A 217 10.68 -24.86 -6.67
C ASP A 217 9.14 -24.94 -6.89
N PRO A 218 8.53 -26.15 -6.98
CA PRO A 218 7.09 -26.34 -7.17
C PRO A 218 6.23 -26.14 -5.91
N ASN A 219 6.80 -25.83 -4.73
CA ASN A 219 6.06 -25.81 -3.46
C ASN A 219 5.89 -24.43 -2.77
N ASP A 220 6.19 -23.30 -3.43
CA ASP A 220 6.12 -21.99 -2.76
C ASP A 220 4.69 -21.37 -2.75
N TYR A 221 3.95 -21.61 -1.66
CA TYR A 221 2.63 -21.01 -1.38
C TYR A 221 2.70 -19.59 -0.77
N THR A 222 3.88 -18.94 -0.69
CA THR A 222 3.97 -17.56 -0.15
C THR A 222 3.58 -16.46 -1.15
N MET A 223 3.16 -16.86 -2.36
CA MET A 223 2.89 -15.99 -3.51
C MET A 223 1.63 -15.10 -3.42
N ASP A 224 0.85 -15.14 -2.34
CA ASP A 224 -0.47 -14.48 -2.31
C ASP A 224 -0.61 -13.22 -1.43
N ILE A 225 0.43 -12.78 -0.70
CA ILE A 225 0.25 -11.68 0.27
C ILE A 225 0.40 -10.28 -0.33
N TYR A 226 0.95 -10.11 -1.54
CA TYR A 226 1.12 -8.76 -2.10
C TYR A 226 0.86 -8.69 -3.61
N ARG A 227 -0.43 -8.64 -3.98
CA ARG A 227 -0.95 -8.07 -5.24
C ARG A 227 -2.24 -7.30 -4.99
#